data_AF-A0A2V8GJ53-F1
#
_entry.id   AF-A0A2V8GJ53-F1
#
_cell.length_a   1.000
_cell.length_b   1.000
_cell.length_c   1.000
_cell.angle_alpha   90.00
_cell.angle_beta   90.00
_cell.angle_gamma   90.00
#
_symmetry.space_group_name_H-M   'P 1'
#
loop_
_entity.id
_entity.type
_entity.pdbx_description
1 polymer ?
#
loop_
_entity_poly.entity_id
_entity_poly.type
_entity_poly.pdbx_seq_one_letter_code
_entity_poly.pdbx_strand_id
1 'polypeptide(L)'
;MFEWLRTHCAIDLHDAVCFDLREHIEARLQKDPASINKRLDQWEFVQCTPLHWAAWVQIEDVDGVHPLDPSKREELVELLLKKGADPNIVAGNGVTALDVAHAGRARSIAALLERRGGKRAVDL
;
A
#
# COMPACT_ATOMS: atom_id res chain seq x y z
N MET A 1 -11.00 15.81 -20.38
CA MET A 1 -9.97 16.40 -19.50
C MET A 1 -9.55 15.42 -18.41
N PHE A 2 -10.48 14.95 -17.55
CA PHE A 2 -10.19 13.91 -16.54
C PHE A 2 -9.70 12.58 -17.13
N GLU A 3 -10.26 12.12 -18.27
CA GLU A 3 -9.79 10.94 -19.03
C GLU A 3 -8.30 11.03 -19.45
N TRP A 4 -7.87 12.23 -19.86
CA TRP A 4 -6.52 12.49 -20.33
C TRP A 4 -5.54 12.52 -19.15
N LEU A 5 -5.87 13.24 -18.07
CA LEU A 5 -5.07 13.26 -16.85
C LEU A 5 -4.92 11.85 -16.24
N ARG A 6 -5.98 11.03 -16.22
CA ARG A 6 -5.95 9.63 -15.77
C ARG A 6 -4.92 8.76 -16.50
N THR A 7 -4.72 9.01 -17.79
CA THR A 7 -3.89 8.16 -18.66
C THR A 7 -2.49 8.74 -18.91
N HIS A 8 -2.32 10.06 -18.73
CA HIS A 8 -1.11 10.79 -19.07
C HIS A 8 -0.39 11.42 -17.88
N CYS A 9 -0.99 11.45 -16.67
CA CYS A 9 -0.25 11.82 -15.47
C CYS A 9 0.70 10.68 -15.08
N ALA A 10 1.96 11.02 -14.80
CA ALA A 10 3.03 10.08 -14.43
C ALA A 10 2.93 9.63 -12.96
N ILE A 11 1.71 9.37 -12.48
CA ILE A 11 1.47 8.81 -11.15
C ILE A 11 1.67 7.30 -11.26
N ASP A 12 2.63 6.76 -10.50
CA ASP A 12 2.81 5.31 -10.39
C ASP A 12 1.80 4.70 -9.40
N LEU A 13 1.83 3.37 -9.25
CA LEU A 13 0.87 2.69 -8.40
C LEU A 13 1.07 3.02 -6.91
N HIS A 14 2.30 3.25 -6.48
CA HIS A 14 2.62 3.56 -5.09
C HIS A 14 2.07 4.94 -4.71
N ASP A 15 2.30 5.95 -5.54
CA ASP A 15 1.71 7.28 -5.35
C ASP A 15 0.18 7.23 -5.37
N ALA A 16 -0.40 6.49 -6.31
CA ALA A 16 -1.85 6.32 -6.38
C ALA A 16 -2.43 5.69 -5.10
N VAL A 17 -1.72 4.76 -4.48
CA VAL A 17 -2.10 4.14 -3.20
C VAL A 17 -1.86 5.08 -2.03
N CYS A 18 -0.74 5.80 -2.00
CA CYS A 18 -0.44 6.79 -0.98
C CYS A 18 -1.57 7.82 -0.84
N PHE A 19 -2.01 8.38 -1.97
CA PHE A 19 -3.07 9.40 -2.05
C PHE A 19 -4.50 8.86 -2.19
N ASP A 20 -4.71 7.54 -2.08
CA ASP A 20 -6.04 6.90 -2.20
C ASP A 20 -6.77 7.20 -3.52
N LEU A 21 -6.02 7.31 -4.62
CA LEU A 21 -6.53 7.64 -5.96
C LEU A 21 -7.04 6.38 -6.68
N ARG A 22 -8.22 5.88 -6.28
CA ARG A 22 -8.80 4.61 -6.77
C ARG A 22 -8.84 4.47 -8.30
N GLU A 23 -9.26 5.51 -9.01
CA GLU A 23 -9.29 5.46 -10.49
C GLU A 23 -7.89 5.31 -11.10
N HIS A 24 -6.87 5.91 -10.47
CA HIS A 24 -5.49 5.79 -10.93
C HIS A 24 -4.93 4.40 -10.62
N ILE A 25 -5.28 3.82 -9.46
CA ILE A 25 -4.94 2.43 -9.11
C ILE A 25 -5.44 1.48 -10.20
N GLU A 26 -6.72 1.61 -10.58
CA GLU A 26 -7.30 0.75 -11.62
C GLU A 26 -6.64 0.97 -12.98
N ALA A 27 -6.46 2.22 -13.39
CA ALA A 27 -5.83 2.54 -14.66
C ALA A 27 -4.37 2.03 -14.75
N ARG A 28 -3.61 2.11 -13.65
CA ARG A 28 -2.23 1.60 -13.60
C ARG A 28 -2.19 0.09 -13.62
N LEU A 29 -3.04 -0.58 -12.86
CA LEU A 29 -3.13 -2.05 -12.87
C LEU A 29 -3.62 -2.60 -14.21
N GLN A 30 -4.47 -1.87 -14.93
CA GLN A 30 -4.88 -2.26 -16.28
C GLN A 30 -3.72 -2.16 -17.27
N LYS A 31 -2.86 -1.14 -17.14
CA LYS A 31 -1.71 -0.92 -18.02
C LYS A 31 -0.52 -1.82 -17.70
N ASP A 32 -0.26 -2.05 -16.42
CA ASP A 32 0.82 -2.87 -15.89
C ASP A 32 0.33 -3.64 -14.66
N PRO A 33 -0.24 -4.84 -14.82
CA PRO A 33 -0.71 -5.65 -13.69
C PRO A 33 0.42 -6.05 -12.74
N ALA A 34 1.66 -6.17 -13.22
CA ALA A 34 2.81 -6.55 -12.39
C ALA A 34 3.21 -5.44 -11.41
N SER A 35 2.76 -4.20 -11.65
CA SER A 35 2.98 -3.08 -10.74
C SER A 35 2.44 -3.33 -9.33
N ILE A 36 1.41 -4.20 -9.16
CA ILE A 36 0.80 -4.52 -7.85
C ILE A 36 1.80 -5.05 -6.82
N ASN A 37 2.86 -5.72 -7.27
CA ASN A 37 3.90 -6.31 -6.42
C ASN A 37 5.28 -5.68 -6.68
N LYS A 38 5.33 -4.59 -7.45
CA LYS A 38 6.58 -3.91 -7.78
C LYS A 38 7.19 -3.30 -6.53
N ARG A 39 8.49 -3.53 -6.35
CA ARG A 39 9.29 -2.97 -5.27
C ARG A 39 9.94 -1.70 -5.78
N LEU A 40 9.69 -0.58 -5.12
CA LEU A 40 10.32 0.70 -5.45
C LEU A 40 11.01 1.26 -4.22
N ASP A 41 12.12 1.96 -4.44
CA ASP A 41 12.73 2.80 -3.44
C ASP A 41 11.98 4.14 -3.47
N GLN A 42 11.18 4.40 -2.44
CA GLN A 42 10.39 5.61 -2.36
C GLN A 42 10.57 6.26 -0.97
N TRP A 43 11.22 7.43 -0.98
CA TRP A 43 11.58 8.20 0.21
C TRP A 43 12.45 7.38 1.17
N GLU A 44 12.03 7.19 2.42
CA GLU A 44 12.75 6.38 3.41
C GLU A 44 12.43 4.87 3.31
N PHE A 45 11.45 4.48 2.48
CA PHE A 45 11.04 3.10 2.30
C PHE A 45 11.73 2.44 1.11
N VAL A 46 12.76 1.65 1.41
CA VAL A 46 13.52 0.89 0.42
C VAL A 46 12.71 -0.33 -0.03
N GLN A 47 12.64 -0.56 -1.35
CA GLN A 47 12.01 -1.71 -2.00
C GLN A 47 10.61 -2.09 -1.47
N CYS A 48 9.77 -1.11 -1.19
CA CYS A 48 8.42 -1.31 -0.68
C CYS A 48 7.42 -1.62 -1.81
N THR A 49 6.35 -2.36 -1.49
CA THR A 49 5.24 -2.63 -2.42
C THR A 49 4.05 -1.70 -2.15
N PRO A 50 3.11 -1.52 -3.09
CA PRO A 50 1.88 -0.76 -2.84
C PRO A 50 1.14 -1.21 -1.58
N LEU A 51 1.17 -2.51 -1.25
CA LEU A 51 0.51 -3.03 -0.06
C LEU A 51 1.14 -2.54 1.25
N HIS A 52 2.45 -2.29 1.28
CA HIS A 52 3.10 -1.68 2.46
C HIS A 52 2.57 -0.27 2.71
N TRP A 53 2.42 0.54 1.64
CA TRP A 53 1.87 1.88 1.72
C TRP A 53 0.40 1.89 2.16
N ALA A 54 -0.40 0.94 1.66
CA ALA A 54 -1.80 0.82 2.07
C ALA A 54 -1.96 0.43 3.55
N ALA A 55 -1.01 -0.36 4.09
CA ALA A 55 -1.00 -0.75 5.50
C ALA A 55 -0.54 0.38 6.46
N TRP A 56 0.01 1.46 5.91
CA TRP A 56 0.49 2.61 6.65
C TRP A 56 -0.67 3.58 6.96
N VAL A 57 -0.92 3.86 8.25
CA VAL A 57 -2.11 4.62 8.71
C VAL A 57 -1.82 5.99 9.30
N GLN A 58 -0.56 6.45 9.32
CA GLN A 58 -0.21 7.68 10.00
C GLN A 58 0.98 8.38 9.33
N ILE A 59 0.79 9.57 8.80
CA ILE A 59 1.88 10.33 8.15
C ILE A 59 2.51 11.21 9.21
N GLU A 60 3.84 11.29 9.26
CA GLU A 60 4.55 12.22 10.15
C GLU A 60 5.25 13.28 9.30
N ASP A 61 5.02 14.55 9.62
CA ASP A 61 5.71 15.69 9.03
C ASP A 61 6.22 16.66 10.12
N VAL A 62 6.65 17.87 9.72
CA VAL A 62 7.19 18.88 10.65
C VAL A 62 6.17 19.36 11.69
N ASP A 63 4.88 19.24 11.39
CA ASP A 63 3.78 19.69 12.24
C ASP A 63 3.27 18.54 13.15
N GLY A 64 3.60 17.28 12.84
CA GLY A 64 3.45 16.12 13.71
C GLY A 64 2.86 14.90 13.01
N VAL A 65 2.25 14.01 13.81
CA VAL A 65 1.63 12.76 13.30
C VAL A 65 0.18 13.02 12.90
N HIS A 66 -0.10 12.85 11.62
CA HIS A 66 -1.41 12.98 10.98
C HIS A 66 -2.00 11.58 10.70
N PRO A 67 -2.98 11.12 11.50
CA PRO A 67 -3.63 9.84 11.26
C PRO A 67 -4.51 9.89 10.01
N LEU A 68 -4.47 8.81 9.23
CA LEU A 68 -5.33 8.56 8.09
C LEU A 68 -6.59 7.82 8.57
N ASP A 69 -7.70 7.98 7.85
CA ASP A 69 -8.95 7.26 8.15
C ASP A 69 -8.73 5.74 8.05
N PRO A 70 -8.83 4.99 9.17
CA PRO A 70 -8.58 3.55 9.18
C PRO A 70 -9.53 2.77 8.29
N SER A 71 -10.79 3.22 8.16
CA SER A 71 -11.80 2.54 7.34
C SER A 71 -11.44 2.60 5.86
N LYS A 72 -11.00 3.77 5.38
CA LYS A 72 -10.55 3.94 3.98
C LYS A 72 -9.31 3.11 3.68
N ARG A 73 -8.37 3.02 4.63
CA ARG A 73 -7.16 2.21 4.49
C ARG A 73 -7.48 0.71 4.49
N GLU A 74 -8.43 0.26 5.30
CA GLU A 74 -8.90 -1.12 5.26
C GLU A 74 -9.51 -1.48 3.90
N GLU A 75 -10.38 -0.63 3.34
CA GLU A 75 -10.93 -0.80 1.99
C GLU A 75 -9.84 -0.80 0.91
N LEU A 76 -8.76 -0.02 1.10
CA LEU A 76 -7.62 0.02 0.19
C LEU A 76 -6.81 -1.26 0.21
N VAL A 77 -6.49 -1.76 1.41
CA VAL A 77 -5.79 -3.03 1.59
C VAL A 77 -6.63 -4.16 1.00
N GLU A 78 -7.94 -4.19 1.24
CA GLU A 78 -8.81 -5.20 0.65
C GLU A 78 -8.83 -5.14 -0.88
N LEU A 79 -8.90 -3.94 -1.46
CA LEU A 79 -8.84 -3.74 -2.90
C LEU A 79 -7.54 -4.30 -3.48
N LEU A 80 -6.38 -3.94 -2.92
CA LEU A 80 -5.08 -4.41 -3.42
C LEU A 80 -4.94 -5.93 -3.31
N LEU A 81 -5.37 -6.52 -2.19
CA LEU A 81 -5.36 -7.98 -2.01
C LEU A 81 -6.31 -8.68 -3.02
N LYS A 82 -7.48 -8.10 -3.32
CA LYS A 82 -8.37 -8.61 -4.39
C LYS A 82 -7.73 -8.51 -5.78
N LYS A 83 -6.84 -7.55 -6.00
CA LYS A 83 -6.10 -7.37 -7.27
C LYS A 83 -4.82 -8.21 -7.36
N GLY A 84 -4.53 -9.06 -6.36
CA GLY A 84 -3.39 -9.97 -6.39
C GLY A 84 -2.11 -9.43 -5.74
N ALA A 85 -2.22 -8.43 -4.87
CA ALA A 85 -1.11 -8.04 -4.01
C ALA A 85 -0.69 -9.22 -3.10
N ASP A 86 0.60 -9.53 -3.07
CA ASP A 86 1.18 -10.55 -2.21
C ASP A 86 1.48 -9.95 -0.82
N PRO A 87 0.81 -10.42 0.26
CA PRO A 87 1.01 -9.89 1.60
C PRO A 87 2.34 -10.30 2.26
N ASN A 88 3.09 -11.22 1.64
CA ASN A 88 4.32 -11.79 2.20
C ASN A 88 5.59 -11.24 1.58
N ILE A 89 5.50 -10.23 0.70
CA ILE A 89 6.70 -9.56 0.18
C ILE A 89 7.37 -8.79 1.32
N VAL A 90 8.66 -9.06 1.51
CA VAL A 90 9.50 -8.36 2.49
C VAL A 90 10.16 -7.16 1.81
N ALA A 91 9.90 -5.95 2.30
CA ALA A 91 10.52 -4.72 1.81
C ALA A 91 12.03 -4.68 2.12
N GLY A 92 12.75 -3.68 1.58
CA GLY A 92 14.21 -3.57 1.71
C GLY A 92 14.70 -3.35 3.15
N ASN A 93 13.84 -2.85 4.03
CA ASN A 93 14.08 -2.72 5.47
C ASN A 93 13.69 -3.99 6.27
N GLY A 94 13.32 -5.09 5.62
CA GLY A 94 13.05 -6.37 6.27
C GLY A 94 11.66 -6.51 6.87
N VAL A 95 10.70 -5.66 6.51
CA VAL A 95 9.33 -5.72 7.05
C VAL A 95 8.33 -6.17 5.97
N THR A 96 7.23 -6.82 6.36
CA THR A 96 6.08 -7.06 5.49
C THR A 96 4.99 -5.99 5.70
N ALA A 97 3.93 -6.03 4.89
CA ALA A 97 2.76 -5.17 5.11
C ALA A 97 2.08 -5.43 6.48
N LEU A 98 2.16 -6.66 7.01
CA LEU A 98 1.63 -6.98 8.34
C LEU A 98 2.47 -6.35 9.45
N ASP A 99 3.80 -6.35 9.31
CA ASP A 99 4.69 -5.65 10.24
C ASP A 99 4.41 -4.15 10.28
N VAL A 100 4.16 -3.53 9.11
CA VAL A 100 3.76 -2.12 9.00
C VAL A 100 2.44 -1.87 9.75
N ALA A 101 1.43 -2.72 9.54
CA ALA A 101 0.14 -2.57 10.23
C ALA A 101 0.27 -2.69 11.76
N HIS A 102 1.13 -3.58 12.25
CA HIS A 102 1.42 -3.70 13.68
C HIS A 102 2.14 -2.48 14.25
N ALA A 103 3.17 -1.98 13.56
CA ALA A 103 3.89 -0.76 13.95
C ALA A 103 2.96 0.45 14.03
N GLY A 104 2.02 0.56 13.07
CA GLY A 104 0.97 1.58 13.05
C GLY A 104 -0.20 1.34 14.01
N ARG A 105 -0.19 0.25 14.78
CA ARG A 105 -1.30 -0.19 15.66
C ARG A 105 -2.64 -0.33 14.92
N ALA A 106 -2.61 -0.58 13.60
CA ALA A 106 -3.75 -0.70 12.71
C ALA A 106 -4.38 -2.10 12.82
N ARG A 107 -5.08 -2.35 13.94
CA ARG A 107 -5.61 -3.69 14.28
C ARG A 107 -6.52 -4.29 13.20
N SER A 108 -7.39 -3.50 12.58
CA SER A 108 -8.32 -4.01 11.57
C SER A 108 -7.60 -4.41 10.27
N ILE A 109 -6.62 -3.62 9.85
CA ILE A 109 -5.75 -3.92 8.71
C ILE A 109 -4.89 -5.16 8.99
N ALA A 110 -4.29 -5.27 10.18
CA ALA A 110 -3.52 -6.43 10.57
C ALA A 110 -4.37 -7.71 10.48
N ALA A 111 -5.57 -7.68 11.09
CA ALA A 111 -6.51 -8.80 11.02
C ALA A 111 -6.95 -9.13 9.59
N LEU A 112 -7.10 -8.12 8.72
CA LEU A 112 -7.42 -8.32 7.30
C LEU A 112 -6.26 -9.02 6.56
N LEU A 113 -5.03 -8.59 6.78
CA LEU A 113 -3.84 -9.19 6.17
C LEU A 113 -3.65 -10.65 6.63
N GLU A 114 -3.79 -10.92 7.93
CA GLU A 114 -3.73 -12.28 8.49
C GLU A 114 -4.80 -13.19 7.86
N ARG A 115 -6.05 -12.73 7.76
CA ARG A 115 -7.15 -13.48 7.09
C ARG A 115 -6.84 -13.80 5.63
N ARG A 116 -6.00 -12.99 4.97
CA ARG A 116 -5.57 -13.18 3.58
C ARG A 116 -4.22 -13.91 3.47
N GLY A 117 -3.73 -14.50 4.57
CA GLY A 117 -2.50 -15.29 4.60
C GLY A 117 -1.21 -14.46 4.70
N GLY A 118 -1.32 -13.18 5.08
CA GLY A 118 -0.18 -12.34 5.38
C GLY A 118 0.50 -12.76 6.67
N LYS A 119 1.83 -12.75 6.65
CA LYS A 119 2.69 -13.09 7.78
C LYS A 119 3.66 -11.94 8.04
N ARG A 120 4.16 -11.89 9.28
CA ARG A 120 5.28 -11.01 9.62
C ARG A 120 6.57 -11.57 9.02
N ALA A 121 7.55 -10.71 8.80
CA ALA A 121 8.85 -11.13 8.26
C ALA A 121 9.53 -12.22 9.09
N VAL A 122 9.32 -12.22 10.42
CA VAL A 122 9.87 -13.23 11.33
C VAL A 122 9.21 -14.61 11.22
N ASP A 123 8.03 -14.68 10.59
CA ASP A 123 7.20 -15.88 10.49
C ASP A 123 7.20 -16.47 9.04
N LEU A 124 8.02 -15.90 8.14
CA LEU A 124 8.21 -16.32 6.74
C LEU A 124 9.42 -17.23 6.57
#